data_AF-A0A1H1JRV9-F1
#
_entry.id   AF-A0A1H1JRV9-F1
#
_cell.length_a   1.000
_cell.length_b   1.000
_cell.length_c   1.000
_cell.angle_alpha   90.00
_cell.angle_beta   90.00
_cell.angle_gamma   90.00
#
_symmetry.space_group_name_H-M   'P 1'
#
loop_
_entity.id
_entity.type
_entity.pdbx_description
1 polymer ?
#
loop_
_entity_poly.entity_id
_entity_poly.type
_entity_poly.pdbx_seq_one_letter_code
_entity_poly.pdbx_strand_id
1 'polypeptide(L)'
;MSAMTKAEIQAHLDRDLRLFTAEMLDGTARNASIAVQFLEMGDDTGAEYAIRRAAAHFRAAVDVMARLKARKRATEAADAG
;
A
#
# COMPACT_ATOMS: atom_id res chain seq x y z
N MET A 1 18.56 1.74 -27.75
CA MET A 1 18.25 1.54 -26.32
C MET A 1 18.53 0.08 -26.00
N SER A 2 19.36 -0.23 -25.01
CA SER A 2 19.49 -1.63 -24.54
C SER A 2 18.20 -2.08 -23.87
N ALA A 3 17.80 -3.32 -24.13
CA ALA A 3 16.67 -3.94 -23.43
C ALA A 3 17.04 -4.13 -21.94
N MET A 4 16.10 -3.82 -21.05
CA MET A 4 16.27 -4.03 -19.62
C MET A 4 16.40 -5.52 -19.29
N THR A 5 17.28 -5.85 -18.36
CA THR A 5 17.45 -7.18 -17.80
C THR A 5 16.28 -7.56 -16.90
N LYS A 6 16.09 -8.86 -16.68
CA LYS A 6 15.08 -9.39 -15.73
C LYS A 6 15.25 -8.82 -14.31
N ALA A 7 16.49 -8.62 -13.87
CA ALA A 7 16.80 -8.07 -12.55
C ALA A 7 16.38 -6.60 -12.44
N GLU A 8 16.61 -5.80 -13.48
CA GLU A 8 16.18 -4.40 -13.53
C GLU A 8 14.64 -4.31 -13.53
N ILE A 9 13.96 -5.09 -14.37
CA ILE A 9 12.48 -5.13 -14.39
C ILE A 9 11.93 -5.47 -13.00
N GLN A 10 12.53 -6.46 -12.33
CA GLN A 10 12.14 -6.87 -11.00
C GLN A 10 12.35 -5.74 -9.96
N ALA A 11 13.48 -5.04 -10.00
CA ALA A 11 13.77 -3.93 -9.11
C ALA A 11 12.80 -2.75 -9.32
N HIS A 12 12.43 -2.46 -10.58
CA HIS A 12 11.41 -1.46 -10.90
C HIS A 12 10.04 -1.85 -10.34
N LEU A 13 9.59 -3.09 -10.54
CA LEU A 13 8.33 -3.57 -9.98
C LEU A 13 8.33 -3.48 -8.44
N ASP A 14 9.42 -3.86 -7.77
CA ASP A 14 9.50 -3.75 -6.31
C ASP A 14 9.52 -2.29 -5.83
N ARG A 15 10.12 -1.37 -6.59
CA ARG A 15 10.01 0.06 -6.32
C ARG A 15 8.57 0.54 -6.46
N ASP A 16 7.90 0.19 -7.54
CA ASP A 16 6.53 0.63 -7.82
C ASP A 16 5.54 0.11 -6.77
N LEU A 17 5.70 -1.14 -6.35
CA LEU A 17 4.89 -1.72 -5.26
C LEU A 17 5.13 -1.00 -3.92
N ARG A 18 6.37 -0.58 -3.61
CA ARG A 18 6.65 0.23 -2.42
C ARG A 18 6.02 1.61 -2.50
N LEU A 19 6.09 2.27 -3.66
CA LEU A 19 5.46 3.57 -3.88
C LEU A 19 3.94 3.48 -3.72
N PHE A 20 3.32 2.49 -4.35
CA PHE A 20 1.90 2.24 -4.21
C PHE A 20 1.50 1.98 -2.75
N THR A 21 2.29 1.19 -2.01
CA THR A 21 2.04 0.94 -0.59
C THR A 21 2.08 2.25 0.20
N ALA A 22 3.07 3.12 -0.05
CA ALA A 22 3.18 4.40 0.62
C ALA A 22 1.98 5.31 0.32
N GLU A 23 1.54 5.37 -0.93
CA GLU A 23 0.36 6.14 -1.33
C GLU A 23 -0.92 5.63 -0.65
N MET A 24 -1.10 4.31 -0.54
CA MET A 24 -2.26 3.75 0.15
C MET A 24 -2.23 4.06 1.66
N LEU A 25 -1.07 3.92 2.32
CA LEU A 25 -0.94 4.27 3.74
C LEU A 25 -1.23 5.76 4.01
N ASP A 26 -0.75 6.63 3.12
CA ASP A 26 -1.05 8.06 3.19
C ASP A 26 -2.55 8.34 2.97
N GLY A 27 -3.18 7.67 2.01
CA GLY A 27 -4.63 7.71 1.81
C GLY A 27 -5.41 7.27 3.06
N THR A 28 -4.95 6.23 3.76
CA THR A 28 -5.53 5.82 5.05
C THR A 28 -5.40 6.93 6.09
N ALA A 29 -4.22 7.51 6.27
CA ALA A 29 -3.98 8.56 7.26
C ALA A 29 -4.83 9.81 7.00
N ARG A 30 -4.91 10.27 5.73
CA ARG A 30 -5.75 11.41 5.36
C ARG A 30 -7.23 11.16 5.66
N ASN A 31 -7.75 9.99 5.30
CA ASN A 31 -9.15 9.67 5.54
C ASN A 31 -9.47 9.51 7.04
N ALA A 32 -8.54 8.97 7.84
CA ALA A 32 -8.71 8.93 9.29
C ALA A 32 -8.78 10.36 9.89
N SER A 33 -7.93 11.29 9.41
CA SER A 33 -7.97 12.69 9.83
C SER A 33 -9.29 13.37 9.45
N ILE A 34 -9.80 13.13 8.24
CA ILE A 34 -11.11 13.62 7.80
C ILE A 34 -12.24 13.06 8.68
N ALA A 35 -12.17 11.78 9.06
CA ALA A 35 -13.17 11.19 9.94
C ALA A 35 -13.24 11.89 11.30
N VAL A 36 -12.08 12.24 11.88
CA VAL A 36 -12.00 13.00 13.13
C VAL A 36 -12.68 14.37 12.97
N GLN A 37 -12.42 15.08 11.87
CA GLN A 37 -13.06 16.37 11.61
C GLN A 37 -14.59 16.25 11.52
N PHE A 38 -15.10 15.21 10.86
CA PHE A 38 -16.55 14.98 10.79
C PHE A 38 -17.16 14.69 12.16
N LEU A 39 -16.48 13.91 13.00
CA LEU A 39 -16.93 13.64 14.37
C LEU A 39 -16.96 14.93 15.22
N GLU A 40 -15.96 15.80 15.07
CA GLU A 40 -15.93 17.12 15.76
C GLU A 40 -17.10 18.03 15.35
N MET A 41 -17.59 17.87 14.12
CA MET A 41 -18.77 18.60 13.60
C MET A 41 -20.11 17.91 13.93
N GLY A 42 -20.09 16.72 14.54
CA GLY A 42 -21.28 15.91 14.80
C GLY A 42 -21.88 15.25 13.54
N ASP A 43 -21.10 15.12 12.47
CA ASP A 43 -21.49 14.43 11.23
C ASP A 43 -21.01 12.97 11.24
N ASP A 44 -21.79 12.10 11.87
CA ASP A 44 -21.47 10.67 11.96
C ASP A 44 -21.44 9.99 10.58
N THR A 45 -22.22 10.48 9.61
CA THR A 45 -22.28 9.89 8.26
C THR A 45 -21.00 10.20 7.49
N GLY A 46 -20.54 11.45 7.54
CA GLY A 46 -19.25 11.85 6.99
C GLY A 46 -18.08 11.07 7.62
N ALA A 47 -18.12 10.90 8.94
CA ALA A 47 -17.12 10.13 9.67
C ALA A 47 -17.10 8.66 9.24
N GLU A 48 -18.26 8.00 9.15
CA GLU A 48 -18.37 6.62 8.71
C GLU A 48 -17.83 6.43 7.28
N TYR A 49 -18.19 7.34 6.37
CA TYR A 49 -17.71 7.30 5.00
C TYR A 49 -16.17 7.39 4.94
N ALA A 50 -15.59 8.33 5.68
CA ALA A 50 -14.15 8.52 5.75
C ALA A 50 -13.43 7.28 6.33
N ILE A 51 -13.97 6.68 7.40
CA ILE A 51 -13.43 5.43 7.98
C ILE A 51 -13.46 4.28 6.98
N ARG A 52 -14.58 4.08 6.27
CA ARG A 52 -14.70 3.03 5.23
C ARG A 52 -13.65 3.22 4.14
N ARG A 53 -13.40 4.46 3.73
CA ARG A 53 -12.36 4.77 2.73
C ARG A 53 -10.95 4.53 3.27
N ALA A 54 -10.68 4.89 4.51
CA ALA A 54 -9.39 4.62 5.17
C ALA A 54 -9.11 3.11 5.23
N ALA A 55 -10.12 2.31 5.58
CA ALA A 55 -10.03 0.85 5.63
C ALA A 55 -9.77 0.23 4.25
N ALA A 56 -10.37 0.75 3.18
CA ALA A 56 -10.13 0.27 1.82
C ALA A 56 -8.66 0.46 1.39
N HIS A 57 -8.10 1.66 1.64
CA HIS A 57 -6.69 1.93 1.35
C HIS A 57 -5.77 1.04 2.19
N PHE A 58 -6.10 0.83 3.48
CA PHE A 58 -5.29 0.01 4.35
C PHE A 58 -5.24 -1.46 3.88
N ARG A 59 -6.38 -2.02 3.45
CA ARG A 59 -6.43 -3.36 2.86
C ARG A 59 -5.56 -3.46 1.60
N ALA A 60 -5.65 -2.48 0.71
CA ALA A 60 -4.81 -2.44 -0.49
C ALA A 60 -3.31 -2.39 -0.15
N ALA A 61 -2.91 -1.60 0.85
CA ALA A 61 -1.53 -1.57 1.33
C ALA A 61 -1.07 -2.93 1.88
N VAL A 62 -1.90 -3.59 2.70
CA VAL A 62 -1.61 -4.92 3.26
C VAL A 62 -1.42 -5.96 2.17
N ASP A 63 -2.28 -5.98 1.16
CA ASP A 63 -2.18 -6.92 0.04
C ASP A 63 -0.86 -6.75 -0.73
N VAL A 64 -0.42 -5.51 -0.95
CA VAL A 64 0.84 -5.26 -1.65
C VAL A 64 2.04 -5.62 -0.79
N MET A 65 2.02 -5.33 0.52
CA MET A 65 3.06 -5.78 1.45
C MET A 65 3.17 -7.31 1.49
N ALA A 66 2.04 -8.02 1.45
CA ALA A 66 2.05 -9.49 1.40
C ALA A 66 2.74 -10.02 0.13
N ARG A 67 2.46 -9.42 -1.03
CA ARG A 67 3.11 -9.77 -2.30
C ARG A 67 4.63 -9.51 -2.27
N LEU A 68 5.05 -8.36 -1.74
CA LEU A 68 6.46 -8.03 -1.56
C LEU A 68 7.17 -9.03 -0.64
N LYS A 69 6.54 -9.41 0.48
CA LYS A 69 7.07 -10.39 1.43
C LYS A 69 7.21 -11.77 0.80
N ALA A 70 6.21 -12.23 0.05
CA ALA A 70 6.25 -13.52 -0.64
C ALA A 70 7.38 -13.57 -1.68
N ARG A 71 7.57 -12.50 -2.46
CA ARG A 71 8.67 -12.37 -3.42
C ARG A 71 10.03 -12.44 -2.75
N LYS A 72 10.24 -11.68 -1.68
CA LYS A 72 11.51 -11.69 -0.92
C LYS A 72 11.88 -13.11 -0.46
N ARG A 73 10.92 -13.86 0.10
CA ARG A 73 11.14 -15.24 0.52
C ARG A 73 11.51 -16.18 -0.63
N ALA A 74 10.87 -16.01 -1.79
CA ALA A 74 11.18 -16.81 -2.97
C ALA A 74 12.61 -16.57 -3.47
N THR A 75 13.09 -15.32 -3.42
CA THR A 75 14.48 -14.98 -3.76
C THR A 75 15.47 -15.58 -2.75
N GLU A 76 15.24 -15.40 -1.45
CA GLU A 76 16.10 -15.95 -0.39
C GLU A 76 16.21 -17.48 -0.48
N ALA A 77 15.13 -18.18 -0.85
CA ALA A 77 15.14 -19.63 -1.04
C ALA A 77 15.92 -20.06 -2.30
N ALA A 78 15.91 -19.25 -3.37
CA ALA A 78 16.65 -19.54 -4.60
C ALA A 78 18.16 -19.30 -4.44
N ASP A 79 18.57 -18.34 -3.59
CA ASP A 79 19.98 -18.03 -3.33
C ASP A 79 20.65 -19.03 -2.36
N ALA A 80 19.86 -19.84 -1.63
CA ALA A 80 20.34 -20.78 -0.62
C ALA A 80 20.56 -22.22 -1.13
N GLY A 81 20.18 -22.53 -2.39
CA GLY A 81 20.30 -23.85 -3.00
C GLY A 81 21.21 -23.86 -4.21
#